data_AF-A0A7Y4UGG7-F1
#
_entry.id   AF-A0A7Y4UGG7-F1
#
_cell.length_a   1.000
_cell.length_b   1.000
_cell.length_c   1.000
_cell.angle_alpha   90.00
_cell.angle_beta   90.00
_cell.angle_gamma   90.00
#
_symmetry.space_group_name_H-M   'P 1'
#
loop_
_entity.id
_entity.type
_entity.pdbx_description
1 polymer ?
#
loop_
_entity_poly.entity_id
_entity_poly.type
_entity_poly.pdbx_seq_one_letter_code
_entity_poly.pdbx_strand_id
1 'polypeptide(L)'
;MKRNWMMIVLGLLCATTAQAQWRNGEVTVRTNGNVFESGDKVKVELLALEKIDEPFYAQVIYAYTETVEEKETDDKGETKTTYKQVERQRKRDASPVIELLDKYQSFVLDDRFHFGDVTPAGGYEIRVCIFNPYTKVLMTVLRTCIKHSNPEAAQVSQAGCDTYLRSFKRYNNSKFLTFDGWFRQSSNYVAVLMQGGRVVTHLRVGAYTSGSDELNLSGQELEGLTGKTFDVLIHDFQRGISSTLSRVTLPVGN
;
A
#
# COMPACT_ATOMS: atom_id res chain seq x y z
N MET A 1 2.84 52.89 38.36
CA MET A 1 2.89 52.83 36.88
C MET A 1 4.10 51.98 36.48
N LYS A 2 4.10 50.98 35.60
CA LYS A 2 3.11 50.16 34.90
C LYS A 2 3.77 48.76 34.84
N ARG A 3 3.07 47.71 35.28
CA ARG A 3 3.50 46.30 35.13
C ARG A 3 3.24 45.87 33.69
N ASN A 4 4.28 45.58 32.92
CA ASN A 4 4.15 44.88 31.64
C ASN A 4 4.15 43.37 31.90
N TRP A 5 3.03 42.73 31.60
CA TRP A 5 2.88 41.29 31.60
C TRP A 5 3.44 40.75 30.29
N MET A 6 4.48 39.92 30.36
CA MET A 6 4.99 39.16 29.23
C MET A 6 4.15 37.88 29.13
N MET A 7 3.13 37.90 28.27
CA MET A 7 2.46 36.67 27.82
C MET A 7 3.38 35.96 26.83
N ILE A 8 4.08 34.93 27.30
CA ILE A 8 4.64 33.90 26.42
C ILE A 8 3.49 32.94 26.14
N VAL A 9 2.90 33.06 24.95
CA VAL A 9 1.87 32.13 24.48
C VAL A 9 2.56 30.85 24.00
N LEU A 10 2.29 29.75 24.71
CA LEU A 10 2.54 28.37 24.29
C LEU A 10 1.95 28.14 22.88
N GLY A 11 2.80 27.80 21.92
CA GLY A 11 2.38 27.50 20.54
C GLY A 11 3.14 26.35 19.90
N LEU A 12 3.55 25.34 20.67
CA LEU A 12 4.43 24.26 20.17
C LEU A 12 3.93 22.82 20.40
N LEU A 13 2.71 22.61 20.91
CA LEU A 13 2.23 21.27 21.27
C LEU A 13 1.26 20.62 20.27
N CYS A 14 0.77 21.33 19.24
CA CYS A 14 -0.15 20.73 18.26
C CYS A 14 0.54 20.13 17.02
N ALA A 15 1.81 20.47 16.74
CA ALA A 15 2.50 19.96 15.56
C ALA A 15 2.98 18.51 15.70
N THR A 16 3.16 18.03 16.93
CA THR A 16 3.67 16.68 17.22
C THR A 16 2.60 15.60 17.17
N THR A 17 1.32 15.93 17.39
CA THR A 17 0.21 14.97 17.36
C THR A 17 -0.19 14.59 15.93
N ALA A 18 -0.21 15.57 15.02
CA ALA A 18 -0.53 15.38 13.60
C ALA A 18 0.38 14.34 12.93
N GLN A 19 1.71 14.50 13.08
CA GLN A 19 2.67 13.54 12.52
C GLN A 19 2.60 12.14 13.17
N ALA A 20 2.04 12.01 14.37
CA ALA A 20 1.95 10.72 15.06
C ALA A 20 0.86 9.82 14.45
N GLN A 21 -0.30 10.36 14.07
CA GLN A 21 -1.42 9.57 13.54
C GLN A 21 -1.05 8.85 12.22
N TRP A 22 -0.42 9.57 11.30
CA TRP A 22 0.04 9.03 10.01
C TRP A 22 1.19 8.02 10.11
N ARG A 23 1.89 7.96 11.26
CA ARG A 23 3.04 7.07 11.49
C ARG A 23 2.72 5.88 12.39
N ASN A 24 1.54 5.87 13.01
CA ASN A 24 1.12 4.81 13.92
C ASN A 24 0.32 3.68 13.24
N GLY A 25 0.20 3.69 11.91
CA GLY A 25 -0.59 2.69 11.17
C GLY A 25 -2.09 2.92 11.19
N GLU A 26 -2.53 4.13 11.49
CA GLU A 26 -3.96 4.46 11.55
C GLU A 26 -4.58 4.60 10.16
N VAL A 27 -3.76 4.61 9.11
CA VAL A 27 -4.19 4.65 7.71
C VAL A 27 -3.31 3.72 6.89
N THR A 28 -3.88 3.16 5.84
CA THR A 28 -3.18 2.26 4.94
C THR A 28 -3.68 2.44 3.50
N VAL A 29 -2.93 1.89 2.55
CA VAL A 29 -3.32 1.92 1.13
C VAL A 29 -3.90 0.57 0.76
N ARG A 30 -5.03 0.59 0.07
CA ARG A 30 -5.66 -0.60 -0.50
C ARG A 30 -5.65 -0.49 -2.02
N THR A 31 -5.41 -1.62 -2.67
CA THR A 31 -5.64 -1.81 -4.10
C THR A 31 -6.76 -2.82 -4.32
N ASN A 32 -7.35 -2.86 -5.52
CA ASN A 32 -8.31 -3.90 -5.91
C ASN A 32 -7.64 -5.25 -6.29
N GLY A 33 -6.39 -5.46 -5.88
CA GLY A 33 -5.59 -6.64 -6.22
C GLY A 33 -4.10 -6.36 -6.11
N ASN A 34 -3.31 -7.42 -6.19
CA ASN A 34 -1.85 -7.37 -6.20
C ASN A 34 -1.24 -7.83 -7.51
N VAL A 35 -2.04 -8.49 -8.36
CA VAL A 35 -1.63 -8.96 -9.68
C VAL A 35 -2.66 -8.44 -10.67
N PHE A 36 -2.17 -7.83 -11.74
CA PHE A 36 -2.95 -7.22 -12.79
C PHE A 36 -2.45 -7.72 -14.14
N GLU A 37 -3.36 -7.90 -15.08
CA GLU A 37 -3.11 -8.24 -16.48
C GLU A 37 -3.20 -6.99 -17.36
N SER A 38 -2.80 -7.12 -18.63
CA SER A 38 -2.99 -6.04 -19.60
C SER A 38 -4.48 -5.74 -19.78
N GLY A 39 -4.83 -4.45 -19.77
CA GLY A 39 -6.20 -3.96 -19.78
C GLY A 39 -6.81 -3.78 -18.39
N ASP A 40 -6.22 -4.38 -17.35
CA ASP A 40 -6.75 -4.24 -16.00
C ASP A 40 -6.59 -2.80 -15.48
N LYS A 41 -7.60 -2.39 -14.72
CA LYS A 41 -7.66 -1.11 -14.05
C LYS A 41 -7.30 -1.26 -12.58
N VAL A 42 -6.28 -0.52 -12.14
CA VAL A 42 -5.97 -0.43 -10.71
C VAL A 42 -6.82 0.65 -10.06
N LYS A 43 -7.42 0.28 -8.93
CA LYS A 43 -8.07 1.20 -8.00
C LYS A 43 -7.18 1.32 -6.77
N VAL A 44 -6.80 2.55 -6.42
CA VAL A 44 -6.00 2.89 -5.24
C VAL A 44 -6.89 3.66 -4.28
N GLU A 45 -6.97 3.17 -3.04
CA GLU A 45 -7.79 3.77 -1.98
C GLU A 45 -6.93 4.01 -0.74
N LEU A 46 -7.20 5.10 -0.03
CA LEU A 46 -6.84 5.20 1.38
C LEU A 46 -7.90 4.51 2.21
N LEU A 47 -7.49 3.77 3.22
CA LEU A 47 -8.37 3.17 4.21
C LEU A 47 -7.94 3.63 5.61
N ALA A 48 -8.84 4.31 6.31
CA ALA A 48 -8.68 4.63 7.72
C ALA A 48 -8.89 3.38 8.58
N LEU A 49 -7.90 3.02 9.39
CA LEU A 49 -8.01 1.98 10.43
C LEU A 49 -8.40 2.57 11.78
N GLU A 50 -8.17 3.87 11.96
CA GLU A 50 -8.73 4.73 13.01
C GLU A 50 -9.18 6.06 12.41
N LYS A 51 -9.89 6.86 13.20
CA LYS A 51 -10.41 8.16 12.78
C LYS A 51 -9.26 9.16 12.55
N ILE A 52 -9.26 9.81 11.38
CA ILE A 52 -8.32 10.88 11.01
C ILE A 52 -9.07 12.21 11.08
N ASP A 53 -8.78 12.97 12.13
CA ASP A 53 -9.47 14.22 12.50
C ASP A 53 -8.71 15.48 12.07
N GLU A 54 -7.97 15.39 10.96
CA GLU A 54 -7.23 16.52 10.41
C GLU A 54 -7.27 16.55 8.89
N PRO A 55 -7.31 17.75 8.28
CA PRO A 55 -7.44 17.88 6.85
C PRO A 55 -6.11 17.55 6.15
N PHE A 56 -6.19 16.81 5.04
CA PHE A 56 -5.03 16.40 4.25
C PHE A 56 -5.37 16.32 2.76
N TYR A 57 -4.36 16.29 1.90
CA TYR A 57 -4.53 15.82 0.52
C TYR A 57 -3.47 14.78 0.20
N ALA A 58 -3.75 13.95 -0.79
CA ALA A 58 -2.90 12.84 -1.18
C ALA A 58 -2.47 12.96 -2.65
N GLN A 59 -1.29 12.43 -2.96
CA GLN A 59 -0.75 12.35 -4.31
C GLN A 59 -0.32 10.91 -4.59
N VAL A 60 -0.93 10.29 -5.61
CA VAL A 60 -0.55 8.95 -6.06
C VAL A 60 0.61 9.05 -7.06
N ILE A 61 1.61 8.20 -6.88
CA ILE A 61 2.76 8.03 -7.78
C ILE A 61 2.96 6.54 -8.04
N TYR A 62 2.99 6.15 -9.31
CA TYR A 62 3.36 4.81 -9.74
C TYR A 62 4.85 4.81 -10.10
N ALA A 63 5.68 4.12 -9.33
CA ALA A 63 7.10 3.93 -9.61
C ALA A 63 7.33 2.52 -10.17
N TYR A 64 8.09 2.42 -11.26
CA TYR A 64 8.38 1.16 -11.94
C TYR A 64 9.74 1.21 -12.63
N THR A 65 10.31 0.05 -12.90
CA THR A 65 11.57 -0.06 -13.66
C THR A 65 11.26 -0.39 -15.11
N GLU A 66 11.89 0.33 -16.03
CA GLU A 66 11.77 0.14 -17.47
C GLU A 66 13.14 -0.18 -18.07
N THR A 67 13.17 -1.13 -19.02
CA THR A 67 14.36 -1.38 -19.85
C THR A 67 14.39 -0.36 -20.99
N VAL A 68 15.41 0.49 -21.03
CA VAL A 68 15.62 1.46 -22.11
C VAL A 68 16.80 1.05 -22.98
N GLU A 69 16.66 1.26 -24.30
CA GLU A 69 17.74 1.11 -25.27
C GLU A 69 18.61 2.37 -25.25
N GLU A 70 19.92 2.20 -25.06
CA GLU A 70 20.93 3.26 -25.12
C GLU A 70 21.86 2.98 -26.29
N LYS A 71 21.92 3.91 -27.24
CA LYS A 71 22.82 3.83 -28.40
C LYS A 71 24.02 4.72 -28.13
N GLU A 72 25.17 4.10 -27.93
CA GLU A 72 26.45 4.79 -27.85
C GLU A 72 27.15 4.66 -29.20
N THR A 73 27.47 5.79 -29.84
CA THR A 73 28.30 5.82 -31.04
C THR A 73 29.71 6.21 -30.63
N ASP A 74 30.69 5.37 -30.94
CA ASP A 74 32.09 5.65 -30.63
C ASP A 74 32.70 6.70 -31.59
N ASP A 75 33.93 7.12 -31.31
CA ASP A 75 34.67 8.10 -32.13
C ASP A 75 34.98 7.58 -33.56
N LYS A 76 34.71 6.30 -33.85
CA LYS A 76 34.86 5.68 -35.17
C LYS A 76 33.52 5.56 -35.92
N GLY A 77 32.41 6.01 -35.33
CA GLY A 77 31.08 5.93 -35.91
C GLY A 77 30.40 4.57 -35.72
N GLU A 78 30.97 3.65 -34.94
CA GLU A 78 30.34 2.37 -34.60
C GLU A 78 29.28 2.59 -33.53
N THR A 79 28.04 2.18 -33.82
CA THR A 79 26.93 2.28 -32.85
C THR A 79 26.77 0.98 -32.09
N LYS A 80 26.95 1.02 -30.77
CA LYS A 80 26.67 -0.07 -29.85
C LYS A 80 25.35 0.20 -29.15
N THR A 81 24.41 -0.73 -29.29
CA THR A 81 23.19 -0.75 -28.48
C THR A 81 23.46 -1.46 -27.15
N THR A 82 23.21 -0.79 -26.03
CA THR A 82 23.15 -1.37 -24.69
C THR A 82 21.74 -1.23 -24.12
N TYR A 83 21.38 -2.09 -23.16
CA TYR A 83 20.09 -2.05 -22.48
C TYR A 83 20.31 -1.73 -21.01
N LYS A 84 19.59 -0.73 -20.49
CA LYS A 84 19.71 -0.29 -19.10
C LYS A 84 18.36 -0.29 -18.41
N GLN A 85 18.34 -0.67 -17.14
CA GLN A 85 17.18 -0.55 -16.27
C GLN A 85 17.13 0.87 -15.69
N VAL A 86 16.01 1.57 -15.86
CA VAL A 86 15.81 2.94 -15.36
C VAL A 86 14.51 3.01 -14.55
N GLU A 87 14.55 3.65 -13.38
CA GLU A 87 13.34 3.95 -12.61
C GLU A 87 12.56 5.07 -13.32
N ARG A 88 11.28 4.79 -13.60
CA ARG A 88 10.30 5.74 -14.10
C ARG A 88 9.23 5.97 -13.03
N GLN A 89 8.64 7.15 -13.08
CA GLN A 89 7.54 7.51 -12.18
C GLN A 89 6.42 8.19 -12.96
N ARG A 90 5.19 7.76 -12.71
CA ARG A 90 3.98 8.42 -13.22
C ARG A 90 3.20 9.01 -12.06
N LYS A 91 3.21 10.34 -11.96
CA LYS A 91 2.43 11.10 -10.97
C LYS A 91 1.00 11.28 -11.49
N ARG A 92 0.03 11.16 -10.60
CA ARG A 92 -1.39 11.43 -10.89
C ARG A 92 -1.74 12.87 -10.51
N ASP A 93 -3.00 13.26 -10.67
CA ASP A 93 -3.46 14.52 -10.07
C ASP A 93 -3.58 14.35 -8.55
N ALA A 94 -3.36 15.43 -7.81
CA ALA A 94 -3.59 15.42 -6.37
C ALA A 94 -5.08 15.24 -6.07
N SER A 95 -5.38 14.56 -4.96
CA SER A 95 -6.76 14.47 -4.46
C SER A 95 -7.28 15.87 -4.09
N PRO A 96 -8.61 16.05 -4.00
CA PRO A 96 -9.15 17.18 -3.23
C PRO A 96 -8.67 17.09 -1.77
N VAL A 97 -8.80 18.20 -1.04
CA VAL A 97 -8.61 18.19 0.42
C VAL A 97 -9.69 17.31 1.03
N ILE A 98 -9.25 16.34 1.84
CA ILE A 98 -10.06 15.44 2.64
C ILE A 98 -10.05 16.02 4.05
N GLU A 99 -11.19 16.53 4.51
CA GLU A 99 -11.31 17.22 5.80
C GLU A 99 -11.21 16.27 7.00
N LEU A 100 -11.77 15.06 6.85
CA LEU A 100 -11.74 13.99 7.82
C LEU A 100 -11.89 12.64 7.12
N LEU A 101 -11.44 11.57 7.79
CA LEU A 101 -11.69 10.20 7.37
C LEU A 101 -12.10 9.37 8.59
N ASP A 102 -13.36 8.92 8.61
CA ASP A 102 -13.87 8.11 9.71
C ASP A 102 -13.22 6.73 9.75
N LYS A 103 -13.21 6.11 10.94
CA LYS A 103 -12.70 4.75 11.10
C LYS A 103 -13.38 3.79 10.12
N TYR A 104 -12.57 3.02 9.39
CA TYR A 104 -12.96 2.09 8.33
C TYR A 104 -13.60 2.72 7.09
N GLN A 105 -13.55 4.04 6.96
CA GLN A 105 -13.90 4.71 5.72
C GLN A 105 -12.77 4.53 4.70
N SER A 106 -13.14 4.25 3.45
CA SER A 106 -12.22 4.32 2.32
C SER A 106 -12.44 5.55 1.48
N PHE A 107 -11.36 6.08 0.91
CA PHE A 107 -11.39 7.19 -0.03
C PHE A 107 -10.61 6.81 -1.30
N VAL A 108 -11.26 6.91 -2.46
CA VAL A 108 -10.66 6.57 -3.74
C VAL A 108 -9.71 7.68 -4.19
N LEU A 109 -8.45 7.34 -4.42
CA LEU A 109 -7.41 8.28 -4.86
C LEU A 109 -7.12 8.20 -6.35
N ASP A 110 -7.12 7.00 -6.91
CA ASP A 110 -7.04 6.80 -8.36
C ASP A 110 -7.82 5.55 -8.73
N ASP A 111 -8.56 5.62 -9.82
CA ASP A 111 -9.28 4.50 -10.41
C ASP A 111 -9.23 4.54 -11.94
N ARG A 112 -8.27 5.28 -12.50
CA ARG A 112 -8.15 5.55 -13.94
C ARG A 112 -6.87 5.00 -14.56
N PHE A 113 -5.93 4.53 -13.75
CA PHE A 113 -4.72 3.91 -14.26
C PHE A 113 -5.03 2.50 -14.79
N HIS A 114 -4.64 2.25 -16.03
CA HIS A 114 -4.75 0.94 -16.69
C HIS A 114 -3.36 0.42 -17.02
N PHE A 115 -3.18 -0.88 -16.86
CA PHE A 115 -2.02 -1.60 -17.38
C PHE A 115 -2.24 -1.92 -18.87
N GLY A 116 -1.20 -1.88 -19.72
CA GLY A 116 -1.31 -2.13 -21.17
C GLY A 116 -0.15 -1.56 -22.00
N ASP A 117 -0.33 -1.44 -23.33
CA ASP A 117 0.66 -1.23 -24.43
C ASP A 117 1.84 -0.28 -24.19
N VAL A 118 1.73 0.66 -23.25
CA VAL A 118 2.76 1.68 -22.92
C VAL A 118 3.36 1.53 -21.52
N THR A 119 2.78 0.68 -20.67
CA THR A 119 3.25 0.42 -19.30
C THR A 119 4.06 -0.87 -19.27
N PRO A 120 5.32 -0.86 -18.80
CA PRO A 120 6.14 -2.06 -18.78
C PRO A 120 5.52 -3.15 -17.88
N ALA A 121 5.77 -4.40 -18.23
CA ALA A 121 5.51 -5.52 -17.34
C ALA A 121 6.46 -5.47 -16.14
N GLY A 122 6.03 -5.99 -14.98
CA GLY A 122 6.87 -6.07 -13.79
C GLY A 122 6.24 -5.51 -12.52
N GLY A 123 7.09 -5.22 -11.54
CA GLY A 123 6.69 -4.66 -10.25
C GLY A 123 6.44 -3.16 -10.34
N TYR A 124 5.36 -2.73 -9.70
CA TYR A 124 5.02 -1.33 -9.49
C TYR A 124 4.95 -1.07 -7.98
N GLU A 125 5.68 -0.04 -7.54
CA GLU A 125 5.48 0.54 -6.22
C GLU A 125 4.53 1.74 -6.36
N ILE A 126 3.35 1.63 -5.75
CA ILE A 126 2.43 2.73 -5.62
C ILE A 126 2.78 3.47 -4.35
N ARG A 127 3.22 4.72 -4.48
CA ARG A 127 3.46 5.64 -3.38
C ARG A 127 2.27 6.58 -3.25
N VAL A 128 1.69 6.64 -2.05
CA VAL A 128 0.67 7.62 -1.68
C VAL A 128 1.31 8.61 -0.71
N CYS A 129 1.66 9.78 -1.24
CA CYS A 129 2.24 10.86 -0.47
C CYS A 129 1.12 11.69 0.16
N ILE A 130 1.12 11.82 1.49
CA ILE A 130 0.12 12.59 2.25
C ILE A 130 0.71 13.94 2.64
N PHE A 131 -0.02 15.02 2.40
CA PHE A 131 0.44 16.38 2.64
C PHE A 131 -0.52 17.16 3.52
N ASN A 132 0.04 18.07 4.31
CA ASN A 132 -0.74 19.11 4.95
C ASN A 132 -1.24 20.11 3.89
N PRO A 133 -2.53 20.45 3.84
CA PRO A 133 -3.11 21.23 2.75
C PRO A 133 -2.68 22.71 2.77
N TYR A 134 -2.37 23.24 3.95
CA TYR A 134 -2.00 24.65 4.11
C TYR A 134 -0.50 24.87 3.90
N THR A 135 0.33 24.03 4.50
CA THR A 135 1.80 24.18 4.44
C THR A 135 2.41 23.46 3.25
N LYS A 136 1.68 22.53 2.61
CA LYS A 136 2.16 21.64 1.54
C LYS A 136 3.33 20.75 1.96
N VAL A 137 3.57 20.61 3.27
CA VAL A 137 4.61 19.75 3.82
C VAL A 137 4.18 18.29 3.72
N LEU A 138 5.10 17.44 3.27
CA LEU A 138 4.93 15.99 3.25
C LEU A 138 4.87 15.45 4.69
N MET A 139 3.76 14.80 5.03
CA MET A 139 3.53 14.23 6.35
C MET A 139 4.02 12.78 6.42
N THR A 140 3.61 11.97 5.43
CA THR A 140 4.02 10.56 5.31
C THR A 140 3.96 10.08 3.86
N VAL A 141 4.55 8.90 3.61
CA VAL A 141 4.40 8.16 2.36
C VAL A 141 3.96 6.75 2.71
N LEU A 142 2.77 6.38 2.26
CA LEU A 142 2.29 5.01 2.31
C LEU A 142 2.64 4.31 0.99
N ARG A 143 2.87 3.00 1.04
CA ARG A 143 3.35 2.23 -0.10
C ARG A 143 2.56 0.95 -0.25
N THR A 144 2.30 0.56 -1.49
CA THR A 144 1.83 -0.78 -1.79
C THR A 144 2.46 -1.28 -3.08
N CYS A 145 2.63 -2.59 -3.16
CA CYS A 145 3.30 -3.25 -4.26
C CYS A 145 2.33 -4.11 -5.04
N ILE A 146 2.33 -3.90 -6.35
CA ILE A 146 1.51 -4.67 -7.27
C ILE A 146 2.37 -5.15 -8.44
N LYS A 147 1.92 -6.22 -9.09
CA LYS A 147 2.59 -6.83 -10.23
C LYS A 147 1.70 -6.72 -11.46
N HIS A 148 2.24 -6.15 -12.53
CA HIS A 148 1.67 -6.27 -13.85
C HIS A 148 2.28 -7.50 -14.53
N SER A 149 1.48 -8.56 -14.66
CA SER A 149 1.88 -9.80 -15.31
C SER A 149 1.66 -9.67 -16.80
N ASN A 150 2.74 -9.68 -17.58
CA ASN A 150 2.69 -10.01 -18.99
C ASN A 150 3.23 -11.45 -19.14
N PRO A 151 2.46 -12.42 -19.66
CA PRO A 151 2.92 -13.79 -19.85
C PRO A 151 4.16 -13.91 -20.76
N GLU A 152 4.42 -12.91 -21.60
CA GLU A 152 5.56 -12.87 -22.53
C GLU A 152 6.80 -12.17 -21.94
N ALA A 153 6.66 -11.49 -20.80
CA ALA A 153 7.79 -10.79 -20.17
C ALA A 153 8.54 -11.74 -19.20
N ALA A 154 9.84 -11.94 -19.46
CA ALA A 154 10.75 -12.55 -18.49
C ALA A 154 10.60 -11.87 -17.13
N GLN A 155 10.62 -12.63 -16.03
CA GLN A 155 10.34 -12.15 -14.67
C GLN A 155 11.12 -10.87 -14.34
N VAL A 156 10.49 -9.71 -14.53
CA VAL A 156 11.11 -8.43 -14.23
C VAL A 156 11.21 -8.32 -12.72
N SER A 157 12.45 -8.10 -12.29
CA SER A 157 12.94 -7.85 -10.93
C SER A 157 11.90 -7.20 -10.00
N GLN A 158 11.68 -7.80 -8.82
CA GLN A 158 10.92 -7.26 -7.69
C GLN A 158 11.64 -6.09 -6.99
N ALA A 159 12.39 -5.27 -7.72
CA ALA A 159 13.12 -4.14 -7.12
C ALA A 159 12.15 -3.22 -6.38
N GLY A 160 12.34 -3.09 -5.06
CA GLY A 160 11.61 -2.16 -4.19
C GLY A 160 10.46 -2.74 -3.35
N CYS A 161 10.06 -4.01 -3.56
CA CYS A 161 8.88 -4.56 -2.87
C CYS A 161 9.22 -5.48 -1.72
N ASP A 162 9.17 -4.94 -0.50
CA ASP A 162 9.53 -5.63 0.74
C ASP A 162 8.40 -6.44 1.39
N THR A 163 7.15 -6.23 0.97
CA THR A 163 5.97 -6.92 1.52
C THR A 163 4.95 -7.15 0.41
N TYR A 164 4.50 -8.39 0.25
CA TYR A 164 3.64 -8.81 -0.84
C TYR A 164 2.81 -10.05 -0.47
N LEU A 165 1.48 -9.96 -0.51
CA LEU A 165 0.60 -11.12 -0.46
C LEU A 165 0.46 -11.73 -1.86
N ARG A 166 0.87 -12.98 -2.01
CA ARG A 166 0.77 -13.73 -3.27
C ARG A 166 -0.54 -14.50 -3.37
N SER A 167 -0.87 -15.31 -2.37
CA SER A 167 -2.05 -16.17 -2.40
C SER A 167 -2.46 -16.65 -1.01
N PHE A 168 -3.67 -17.18 -0.92
CA PHE A 168 -4.11 -17.95 0.25
C PHE A 168 -3.48 -19.34 0.19
N LYS A 169 -2.75 -19.72 1.25
CA LYS A 169 -1.99 -20.97 1.29
C LYS A 169 -2.78 -22.10 1.94
N ARG A 170 -3.35 -21.83 3.12
CA ARG A 170 -3.97 -22.88 3.94
C ARG A 170 -5.00 -22.32 4.92
N TYR A 171 -6.08 -23.07 5.06
CA TYR A 171 -7.00 -22.99 6.20
C TYR A 171 -6.54 -24.00 7.26
N ASN A 172 -5.94 -23.55 8.36
CA ASN A 172 -5.50 -24.45 9.41
C ASN A 172 -6.67 -24.84 10.33
N ASN A 173 -7.47 -23.85 10.71
CA ASN A 173 -8.75 -24.00 11.43
C ASN A 173 -9.53 -22.67 11.37
N SER A 174 -10.68 -22.60 12.04
CA SER A 174 -11.56 -21.42 12.05
C SER A 174 -10.95 -20.13 12.62
N LYS A 175 -9.82 -20.24 13.32
CA LYS A 175 -9.12 -19.12 13.96
C LYS A 175 -7.71 -18.93 13.43
N PHE A 176 -7.31 -19.68 12.39
CA PHE A 176 -5.93 -19.66 11.90
C PHE A 176 -5.85 -19.89 10.38
N LEU A 177 -5.41 -18.84 9.68
CA LEU A 177 -5.19 -18.81 8.24
C LEU A 177 -3.70 -18.62 7.94
N THR A 178 -3.21 -19.23 6.87
CA THR A 178 -1.85 -18.99 6.35
C THR A 178 -1.93 -18.47 4.92
N PHE A 179 -1.18 -17.41 4.67
CA PHE A 179 -0.99 -16.77 3.38
C PHE A 179 0.44 -16.96 2.91
N ASP A 180 0.58 -17.01 1.60
CA ASP A 180 1.83 -17.17 0.89
C ASP A 180 2.21 -15.82 0.27
N GLY A 181 3.50 -15.49 0.24
CA GLY A 181 3.93 -14.17 -0.18
C GLY A 181 5.42 -13.89 0.04
N TRP A 182 5.73 -12.62 0.27
CA TRP A 182 7.05 -12.16 0.69
C TRP A 182 6.85 -11.18 1.84
N PHE A 183 7.46 -11.47 3.00
CA PHE A 183 7.27 -10.70 4.22
C PHE A 183 8.59 -10.50 4.93
N ARG A 184 8.81 -9.29 5.44
CA ARG A 184 9.90 -9.01 6.37
C ARG A 184 9.56 -9.59 7.75
N GLN A 185 10.43 -10.45 8.27
CA GLN A 185 10.23 -11.15 9.55
C GLN A 185 10.21 -10.22 10.78
N SER A 186 10.88 -9.07 10.70
CA SER A 186 10.96 -8.11 11.82
C SER A 186 9.80 -7.11 11.87
N SER A 187 8.78 -7.29 11.04
CA SER A 187 7.69 -6.33 10.91
C SER A 187 6.51 -6.70 11.78
N ASN A 188 5.81 -5.68 12.26
CA ASN A 188 4.56 -5.87 12.99
C ASN A 188 3.40 -5.64 12.01
N TYR A 189 2.76 -6.73 11.61
CA TYR A 189 1.65 -6.66 10.67
C TYR A 189 0.33 -6.46 11.42
N VAL A 190 -0.55 -5.67 10.82
CA VAL A 190 -1.99 -5.74 11.07
C VAL A 190 -2.67 -6.31 9.85
N ALA A 191 -3.82 -6.97 10.04
CA ALA A 191 -4.59 -7.52 8.95
C ALA A 191 -6.03 -7.02 8.98
N VAL A 192 -6.57 -6.73 7.81
CA VAL A 192 -7.92 -6.24 7.60
C VAL A 192 -8.59 -7.15 6.60
N LEU A 193 -9.74 -7.71 6.96
CA LEU A 193 -10.59 -8.47 6.06
C LEU A 193 -11.76 -7.59 5.68
N MET A 194 -12.06 -7.55 4.39
CA MET A 194 -13.11 -6.71 3.84
C MET A 194 -14.11 -7.52 3.03
N GLN A 195 -15.40 -7.22 3.19
CA GLN A 195 -16.49 -7.80 2.41
C GLN A 195 -17.36 -6.69 1.84
N GLY A 196 -17.59 -6.69 0.53
CA GLY A 196 -18.43 -5.66 -0.12
C GLY A 196 -17.93 -4.23 0.13
N GLY A 197 -16.61 -4.04 0.22
CA GLY A 197 -15.99 -2.73 0.49
C GLY A 197 -16.02 -2.29 1.96
N ARG A 198 -16.55 -3.10 2.88
CA ARG A 198 -16.59 -2.79 4.32
C ARG A 198 -15.59 -3.65 5.08
N VAL A 199 -14.94 -3.09 6.09
CA VAL A 199 -14.12 -3.86 7.04
C VAL A 199 -15.03 -4.76 7.87
N VAL A 200 -14.79 -6.07 7.83
CA VAL A 200 -15.51 -7.06 8.64
C VAL A 200 -14.68 -7.52 9.84
N THR A 201 -13.36 -7.55 9.68
CA THR A 201 -12.42 -7.92 10.74
C THR A 201 -11.17 -7.05 10.63
N HIS A 202 -10.68 -6.54 11.77
CA HIS A 202 -9.42 -5.82 11.90
C HIS A 202 -8.59 -6.46 13.02
N LEU A 203 -7.59 -7.25 12.63
CA LEU A 203 -6.62 -7.88 13.52
C LEU A 203 -5.48 -6.91 13.80
N ARG A 204 -5.52 -6.24 14.95
CA ARG A 204 -4.42 -5.40 15.46
C ARG A 204 -3.24 -6.23 15.97
N VAL A 205 -3.53 -7.46 16.39
CA VAL A 205 -2.57 -8.47 16.84
C VAL A 205 -2.92 -9.80 16.19
N GLY A 206 -1.95 -10.72 16.12
CA GLY A 206 -2.18 -12.06 15.56
C GLY A 206 -1.84 -12.21 14.07
N ALA A 207 -1.31 -11.17 13.42
CA ALA A 207 -0.65 -11.29 12.12
C ALA A 207 0.88 -11.40 12.31
N TYR A 208 1.46 -12.54 11.96
CA TYR A 208 2.89 -12.83 12.18
C TYR A 208 3.46 -13.74 11.10
N THR A 209 4.77 -13.67 10.87
CA THR A 209 5.44 -14.49 9.85
C THR A 209 6.02 -15.77 10.45
N SER A 210 5.81 -16.93 9.81
CA SER A 210 6.53 -18.19 10.12
C SER A 210 7.84 -18.35 9.32
N GLY A 211 8.06 -17.48 8.33
CA GLY A 211 9.20 -17.46 7.43
C GLY A 211 9.19 -16.19 6.58
N SER A 212 10.10 -16.03 5.63
CA SER A 212 10.05 -14.89 4.69
C SER A 212 8.94 -15.01 3.65
N ASP A 213 8.34 -16.20 3.50
CA ASP A 213 7.37 -16.56 2.47
C ASP A 213 5.95 -16.79 2.99
N GLU A 214 5.77 -16.80 4.32
CA GLU A 214 4.48 -17.10 4.95
C GLU A 214 4.07 -16.02 5.96
N LEU A 215 2.80 -15.63 5.88
CA LEU A 215 2.13 -14.81 6.88
C LEU A 215 0.95 -15.59 7.46
N ASN A 216 0.91 -15.67 8.78
CA ASN A 216 -0.13 -16.31 9.56
C ASN A 216 -1.05 -15.25 10.17
N LEU A 217 -2.35 -15.47 10.06
CA LEU A 217 -3.36 -14.70 10.77
C LEU A 217 -4.03 -15.62 11.80
N SER A 218 -3.93 -15.28 13.08
CA SER A 218 -4.62 -15.98 14.16
C SER A 218 -5.40 -15.02 15.03
N GLY A 219 -6.62 -15.41 15.42
CA GLY A 219 -7.51 -14.57 16.21
C GLY A 219 -8.92 -15.12 16.31
N GLN A 220 -9.63 -14.77 17.38
CA GLN A 220 -11.04 -15.16 17.55
C GLN A 220 -11.95 -14.44 16.55
N GLU A 221 -11.52 -13.27 16.08
CA GLU A 221 -12.21 -12.43 15.10
C GLU A 221 -12.27 -13.05 13.69
N LEU A 222 -11.58 -14.18 13.49
CA LEU A 222 -11.65 -15.01 12.29
C LEU A 222 -12.78 -16.07 12.35
N GLU A 223 -13.37 -16.30 13.53
CA GLU A 223 -14.46 -17.25 13.69
C GLU A 223 -15.69 -16.83 12.88
N GLY A 224 -16.37 -17.81 12.27
CA GLY A 224 -17.56 -17.56 11.47
C GLY A 224 -17.30 -16.91 10.11
N LEU A 225 -16.04 -16.84 9.67
CA LEU A 225 -15.67 -16.42 8.31
C LEU A 225 -15.64 -17.57 7.29
N THR A 226 -15.71 -18.81 7.76
CA THR A 226 -15.81 -20.03 6.95
C THR A 226 -16.87 -19.93 5.85
N GLY A 227 -16.53 -20.34 4.62
CA GLY A 227 -17.44 -20.30 3.47
C GLY A 227 -17.70 -18.92 2.87
N LYS A 228 -17.09 -17.85 3.39
CA LYS A 228 -17.23 -16.49 2.87
C LYS A 228 -16.00 -16.08 2.03
N THR A 229 -16.21 -15.07 1.18
CA THR A 229 -15.18 -14.46 0.34
C THR A 229 -14.88 -13.04 0.80
N PHE A 230 -13.59 -12.71 0.92
CA PHE A 230 -13.12 -11.42 1.40
C PHE A 230 -11.93 -10.91 0.59
N ASP A 231 -11.70 -9.61 0.64
CA ASP A 231 -10.37 -9.07 0.35
C ASP A 231 -9.56 -9.05 1.64
N VAL A 232 -8.29 -9.43 1.56
CA VAL A 232 -7.34 -9.47 2.67
C VAL A 232 -6.30 -8.41 2.42
N LEU A 233 -6.22 -7.45 3.34
CA LEU A 233 -5.23 -6.38 3.33
C LEU A 233 -4.32 -6.58 4.52
N ILE A 234 -3.01 -6.62 4.28
CA ILE A 234 -2.01 -6.60 5.34
C ILE A 234 -1.29 -5.26 5.33
N HIS A 235 -0.85 -4.84 6.50
CA HIS A 235 -0.16 -3.57 6.66
C HIS A 235 0.98 -3.69 7.68
N ASP A 236 2.20 -3.45 7.23
CA ASP A 236 3.34 -3.13 8.09
C ASP A 236 3.21 -1.67 8.51
N PHE A 237 2.64 -1.45 9.69
CA PHE A 237 2.33 -0.10 10.15
C PHE A 237 3.58 0.73 10.45
N GLN A 238 4.70 0.11 10.77
CA GLN A 238 5.94 0.82 11.09
C GLN A 238 6.57 1.43 9.84
N ARG A 239 6.42 0.76 8.69
CA ARG A 239 6.99 1.20 7.41
C ARG A 239 5.99 1.84 6.47
N GLY A 240 4.70 1.82 6.81
CA GLY A 240 3.66 2.36 5.94
C GLY A 240 3.41 1.50 4.70
N ILE A 241 3.75 0.21 4.73
CA ILE A 241 3.67 -0.68 3.56
C ILE A 241 2.44 -1.57 3.68
N SER A 242 1.72 -1.78 2.58
CA SER A 242 0.55 -2.65 2.54
C SER A 242 0.48 -3.50 1.28
N SER A 243 -0.35 -4.54 1.34
CA SER A 243 -0.59 -5.44 0.21
C SER A 243 -2.01 -6.00 0.27
N THR A 244 -2.71 -6.07 -0.87
CA THR A 244 -4.12 -6.49 -0.94
C THR A 244 -4.33 -7.74 -1.80
N LEU A 245 -4.66 -8.86 -1.17
CA LEU A 245 -5.12 -10.05 -1.88
C LEU A 245 -6.64 -10.02 -1.99
N SER A 246 -7.15 -9.89 -3.21
CA SER A 246 -8.59 -9.78 -3.44
C SER A 246 -9.26 -11.15 -3.59
N ARG A 247 -10.53 -11.24 -3.20
CA ARG A 247 -11.42 -12.41 -3.41
C ARG A 247 -10.89 -13.74 -2.85
N VAL A 248 -10.37 -13.72 -1.62
CA VAL A 248 -10.01 -14.92 -0.86
C VAL A 248 -11.27 -15.61 -0.36
N THR A 249 -11.56 -16.80 -0.86
CA THR A 249 -12.66 -17.65 -0.37
C THR A 249 -12.13 -18.64 0.66
N LEU A 250 -12.69 -18.60 1.87
CA LEU A 250 -12.37 -19.58 2.90
C LEU A 250 -13.18 -20.87 2.65
N PRO A 251 -12.56 -22.05 2.75
CA PRO A 251 -13.27 -23.32 2.57
C PRO A 251 -14.37 -23.46 3.61
N VAL A 252 -15.44 -24.19 3.27
CA VAL A 252 -16.44 -24.63 4.26
C VAL A 252 -15.78 -25.70 5.11
N GLY A 253 -15.74 -25.52 6.43
CA GLY A 253 -15.18 -26.51 7.34
C GLY A 253 -15.99 -27.80 7.25
N ASN A 254 -15.31 -28.94 7.11
CA ASN A 254 -15.91 -30.26 7.28
C ASN A 254 -16.19 -30.54 8.76
#